data_AF-A0A1U7GS28-F1
#
_entry.id   AF-A0A1U7GS28-F1
#
_cell.length_a   1.000
_cell.length_b   1.000
_cell.length_c   1.000
_cell.angle_alpha   90.00
_cell.angle_beta   90.00
_cell.angle_gamma   90.00
#
_symmetry.space_group_name_H-M   'P 1'
#
loop_
_entity.id
_entity.type
_entity.pdbx_description
1 polymer ?
#
loop_
_entity_poly.entity_id
_entity_poly.type
_entity_poly.pdbx_seq_one_letter_code
_entity_poly.pdbx_strand_id
1 'polypeptide(L)' 'MSSHSARMQHAMKDLREKWDVTTDYWADQVARDFEKNHIAPVEGLVKRAMVGMDKLSESLAKIRKAMEEN' A
#
# COMPACT_ATOMS: atom_id res chain seq x y z
N MET A 1 7.42 11.79 1.29
CA MET A 1 6.27 10.86 1.25
C MET A 1 5.00 11.67 1.33
N SER A 2 4.11 11.51 0.36
CA SER A 2 2.79 12.16 0.42
C SER A 2 1.97 11.58 1.59
N SER A 3 1.15 12.38 2.27
CA SER A 3 0.31 11.91 3.39
C SER A 3 -0.61 10.75 3.02
N HIS A 4 -0.93 10.62 1.73
CA HIS A 4 -1.80 9.60 1.17
C HIS A 4 -1.06 8.26 1.01
N SER A 5 0.23 8.29 0.61
CA SER A 5 1.10 7.11 0.60
C SER A 5 1.28 6.52 2.01
N ALA A 6 1.47 7.39 3.02
CA ALA A 6 1.56 6.97 4.42
C ALA A 6 0.27 6.30 4.92
N ARG A 7 -0.91 6.85 4.61
CA ARG A 7 -2.20 6.24 4.97
C ARG A 7 -2.40 4.87 4.33
N MET A 8 -1.99 4.70 3.07
CA MET A 8 -2.06 3.43 2.36
C MET A 8 -1.14 2.37 3.01
N GLN A 9 0.05 2.78 3.42
CA GLN A 9 1.00 1.92 4.12
C GLN A 9 0.48 1.50 5.50
N HIS A 10 -0.13 2.41 6.26
CA HIS A 10 -0.77 2.10 7.53
C HIS A 10 -1.93 1.11 7.37
N ALA A 11 -2.83 1.35 6.40
CA ALA A 11 -3.94 0.44 6.13
C ALA A 11 -3.46 -0.98 5.73
N MET A 12 -2.34 -1.07 4.99
CA MET A 12 -1.73 -2.36 4.65
C MET A 12 -1.13 -3.05 5.87
N LYS A 13 -0.49 -2.31 6.78
CA LYS A 13 0.05 -2.84 8.04
C LYS A 13 -1.07 -3.38 8.92
N ASP A 14 -2.17 -2.63 9.06
CA ASP A 14 -3.34 -3.05 9.82
C ASP A 14 -3.98 -4.32 9.23
N LEU A 15 -4.03 -4.42 7.89
CA LEU A 15 -4.52 -5.62 7.21
C LEU A 15 -3.61 -6.83 7.52
N ARG A 16 -2.29 -6.64 7.51
CA ARG A 16 -1.32 -7.69 7.84
C ARG A 16 -1.46 -8.15 9.28
N GLU A 17 -1.54 -7.21 10.23
CA GLU A 17 -1.69 -7.53 11.65
C GLU A 17 -2.99 -8.29 11.92
N LYS A 18 -4.10 -7.86 11.29
CA LYS A 18 -5.38 -8.60 11.38
C LYS A 18 -5.31 -9.98 10.73
N TRP A 19 -4.58 -10.11 9.62
CA TRP A 19 -4.37 -11.38 8.96
C TRP A 19 -3.55 -12.33 9.83
N ASP A 20 -2.45 -11.87 10.43
CA ASP A 20 -1.61 -12.67 11.33
C ASP A 20 -2.43 -13.21 12.52
N VAL A 21 -3.23 -12.35 13.17
CA VAL A 21 -4.16 -12.77 14.25
C VAL A 21 -5.20 -13.76 13.74
N THR A 22 -5.69 -13.59 12.51
CA THR A 22 -6.66 -14.53 11.92
C THR A 22 -6.02 -15.89 11.68
N THR A 23 -4.78 -15.91 11.17
CA THR A 23 -4.05 -17.15 10.92
C THR A 23 -3.63 -17.90 12.19
N ASP A 24 -3.50 -17.23 13.33
CA ASP A 24 -3.26 -17.89 14.63
C ASP A 24 -4.42 -18.83 15.02
N TYR A 25 -5.65 -18.48 14.64
CA TYR A 25 -6.85 -19.30 14.90
C TYR A 25 -7.30 -20.09 13.67
N TRP A 26 -6.96 -19.63 12.46
CA TRP A 26 -7.39 -20.20 11.19
C TRP A 26 -6.19 -20.46 10.27
N ALA A 27 -5.53 -21.60 10.46
CA ALA A 27 -4.32 -22.00 9.74
C ALA A 27 -4.53 -23.15 8.73
N ASP A 28 -5.77 -23.37 8.28
CA ASP A 28 -6.10 -24.46 7.36
C ASP A 28 -5.62 -24.18 5.92
N GLN A 29 -5.88 -25.14 5.03
CA GLN A 29 -5.53 -25.01 3.62
C GLN A 29 -6.26 -23.82 2.95
N VAL A 30 -7.46 -23.49 3.41
CA VAL A 30 -8.27 -22.39 2.88
C VAL A 30 -7.67 -21.03 3.26
N ALA A 31 -7.17 -20.90 4.48
CA ALA A 31 -6.46 -19.70 4.92
C ALA A 31 -5.19 -19.46 4.09
N ARG A 32 -4.41 -20.52 3.80
CA ARG A 32 -3.23 -20.43 2.93
C ARG A 32 -3.60 -20.02 1.50
N ASP A 33 -4.68 -20.57 0.96
CA ASP A 33 -5.17 -20.19 -0.36
C ASP A 33 -5.70 -18.76 -0.38
N PHE A 34 -6.34 -18.31 0.70
CA PHE A 34 -6.81 -16.94 0.85
C PHE A 34 -5.65 -15.93 0.91
N GLU A 35 -4.59 -16.23 1.67
CA GLU A 35 -3.39 -15.40 1.71
C GLU A 35 -2.79 -15.26 0.31
N LYS A 36 -2.63 -16.39 -0.38
CA LYS A 36 -2.01 -16.43 -1.71
C LYS A 36 -2.84 -15.72 -2.77
N ASN A 37 -4.16 -15.85 -2.73
CA ASN A 37 -5.06 -15.33 -3.76
C ASN A 37 -5.54 -13.90 -3.50
N HIS A 38 -5.60 -13.46 -2.24
CA HIS A 38 -6.16 -12.17 -1.88
C HIS A 38 -5.15 -11.24 -1.19
N ILE A 39 -4.41 -11.72 -0.19
CA ILE A 39 -3.49 -10.86 0.58
C ILE A 39 -2.22 -10.54 -0.21
N ALA A 40 -1.57 -11.54 -0.80
CA ALA A 40 -0.31 -11.36 -1.54
C ALA A 40 -0.45 -10.45 -2.78
N PRO A 41 -1.52 -10.54 -3.60
CA PRO A 41 -1.71 -9.64 -4.73
C PRO A 41 -2.00 -8.20 -4.31
N VAL A 42 -2.76 -8.01 -3.22
CA VAL A 42 -3.08 -6.68 -2.67
C VAL A 42 -1.82 -5.99 -2.18
N GLU A 43 -0.91 -6.70 -1.51
CA GLU A 43 0.37 -6.12 -1.08
C GLU A 43 1.19 -5.59 -2.28
N GLY A 44 1.23 -6.35 -3.37
CA GLY A 44 1.89 -5.92 -4.61
C GLY A 44 1.23 -4.72 -5.27
N LEU A 45 -0.11 -4.66 -5.27
CA LEU A 45 -0.88 -3.54 -5.81
C LEU A 45 -0.68 -2.27 -4.98
N VAL A 46 -0.68 -2.38 -3.65
CA VAL A 46 -0.44 -1.25 -2.73
C VAL A 46 0.96 -0.68 -2.93
N LYS A 47 1.99 -1.52 -3.02
CA LYS A 47 3.36 -1.06 -3.31
C LYS A 47 3.44 -0.30 -4.63
N ARG A 48 2.79 -0.80 -5.69
CA ARG A 48 2.73 -0.09 -6.98
C ARG A 48 1.99 1.24 -6.88
N ALA A 49 0.88 1.28 -6.16
CA ALA A 49 0.11 2.51 -5.94
C ALA A 49 0.94 3.56 -5.17
N MET A 50 1.69 3.15 -4.14
CA MET A 50 2.60 4.03 -3.39
C MET A 50 3.65 4.68 -4.30
N VAL A 51 4.32 3.86 -5.14
CA VAL A 51 5.31 4.37 -6.11
C VAL A 51 4.66 5.34 -7.11
N GLY A 52 3.45 5.04 -7.58
CA GLY A 52 2.69 5.95 -8.45
C GLY A 52 2.36 7.28 -7.78
N MET A 53 1.91 7.24 -6.53
CA MET A 53 1.60 8.43 -5.73
C MET A 53 2.83 9.29 -5.44
N ASP A 54 3.98 8.69 -5.14
CA ASP A 54 5.22 9.42 -4.90
C ASP A 54 5.71 10.10 -6.19
N LYS A 55 5.65 9.40 -7.35
CA LYS A 55 5.98 9.99 -8.66
C LYS A 55 5.04 11.14 -9.04
N LEU A 56 3.75 11.01 -8.76
CA LEU A 56 2.78 12.09 -8.98
C LEU A 56 3.08 13.29 -8.07
N SER A 57 3.39 13.05 -6.81
CA SER A 57 3.77 14.10 -5.85
C SER A 57 5.04 14.82 -6.29
N GLU A 58 6.05 14.12 -6.80
CA GLU A 58 7.26 14.72 -7.34
C GLU A 58 6.98 15.57 -8.59
N SER A 59 6.13 15.06 -9.48
CA SER A 59 5.76 15.76 -10.71
C SER A 59 4.99 17.05 -10.39
N LEU A 60 4.04 16.99 -9.46
CA LEU A 60 3.32 18.16 -8.96
C LEU A 60 4.25 19.17 -8.27
N ALA A 61 5.23 18.71 -7.49
CA ALA A 61 6.22 19.58 -6.86
C ALA A 61 7.09 20.30 -7.90
N LYS A 62 7.50 19.60 -8.97
CA LYS A 62 8.25 20.20 -10.09
C LYS A 62 7.43 21.25 -10.83
N ILE A 63 6.15 20.97 -11.11
CA ILE A 63 5.24 21.92 -11.78
C ILE A 63 5.05 23.17 -10.90
N ARG A 64 4.82 22.98 -9.60
CA ARG A 64 4.69 24.11 -8.67
C ARG A 64 5.94 24.98 -8.64
N LYS A 65 7.12 24.36 -8.59
CA LYS A 65 8.39 25.09 -8.60
C LYS A 65 8.59 25.87 -9.92
N ALA A 66 8.25 25.26 -11.06
CA ALA A 66 8.30 25.91 -12.36
C ALA A 66 7.32 27.09 -12.49
N MET A 67 6.20 27.06 -11.75
CA MET A 67 5.24 28.18 -11.68
C MET A 67 5.66 29.29 -10.71
N GLU A 68 6.50 29.00 -9.72
CA GLU A 68 7.04 30.00 -8.77
C GLU A 68 8.30 30.72 -9.31
N GLU A 69 8.98 30.13 -10.31
CA GLU A 69 10.18 30.71 -10.95
C GLU A 69 9.88 31.60 -12.18
N ASN A 70 8.60 31.81 -12.53
CA ASN A 70 8.13 32.58 -13.70
C ASN A 70 7.14 33.68 -13.27
#